data_AF-A0A8J7CPA8-F1
#
_entry.id   AF-A0A8J7CPA8-F1
#
_cell.length_a   1.000
_cell.length_b   1.000
_cell.length_c   1.000
_cell.angle_alpha   90.00
_cell.angle_beta   90.00
_cell.angle_gamma   90.00
#
_symmetry.space_group_name_H-M   'P 1'
#
loop_
_entity.id
_entity.type
_entity.pdbx_description
1 polymer ?
#
loop_
_entity_poly.entity_id
_entity_poly.type
_entity_poly.pdbx_seq_one_letter_code
_entity_poly.pdbx_strand_id
1 'polypeptide(L)'
;MSRARGKTVLPAVALAALLLCPAPALAQEPDWSDDPPPWLLGSWAVNGECESKVSETIHFARGGYRWRKRDGSWGFARGKYSYYAPDSVRVSFKVTRASGDPSQDRYDTVITNEGSRIRKANLAAGSSRYYDRCD
;
A
#
# COMPACT_ATOMS: atom_id res chain seq x y z
N MET A 1 35.74 16.79 -80.07
CA MET A 1 35.71 15.84 -78.95
C MET A 1 36.15 16.58 -77.69
N SER A 2 35.24 16.87 -76.75
CA SER A 2 35.63 17.29 -75.40
C SER A 2 34.52 16.93 -74.41
N ARG A 3 34.86 16.12 -73.40
CA ARG A 3 33.94 15.39 -72.52
C ARG A 3 33.34 16.28 -71.42
N ALA A 4 32.10 15.95 -71.07
CA ALA A 4 31.26 16.54 -70.05
C ALA A 4 31.85 16.43 -68.62
N ARG A 5 31.64 17.46 -67.79
CA ARG A 5 31.81 17.40 -66.33
C ARG A 5 30.43 17.25 -65.68
N GLY A 6 30.14 16.04 -65.20
CA GLY A 6 28.96 15.76 -64.37
C GLY A 6 29.12 16.39 -62.99
N LYS A 7 28.13 17.16 -62.55
CA LYS A 7 28.01 17.67 -61.19
C LYS A 7 27.21 16.65 -60.37
N THR A 8 27.88 15.96 -59.45
CA THR A 8 27.24 15.07 -58.48
C THR A 8 26.61 15.91 -57.38
N VAL A 9 25.28 15.92 -57.32
CA VAL A 9 24.50 16.54 -56.23
C VAL A 9 24.27 15.46 -55.17
N LEU A 10 24.82 15.67 -53.97
CA LEU A 10 24.50 14.86 -52.79
C LEU A 10 23.11 15.25 -52.25
N PRO A 11 22.21 14.28 -51.97
CA PRO A 11 20.97 14.59 -51.28
C PRO A 11 21.24 14.69 -49.77
N ALA A 12 20.88 15.83 -49.19
CA ALA A 12 20.84 16.01 -47.74
C ALA A 12 19.65 15.20 -47.19
N VAL A 13 19.95 14.05 -46.58
CA VAL A 13 18.96 13.30 -45.79
C VAL A 13 18.83 13.99 -44.43
N ALA A 14 17.81 14.84 -44.30
CA ALA A 14 17.43 15.44 -43.04
C ALA A 14 16.80 14.36 -42.15
N LEU A 15 17.56 13.87 -41.18
CA LEU A 15 17.09 12.94 -40.16
C LEU A 15 16.20 13.72 -39.17
N ALA A 16 14.89 13.71 -39.40
CA ALA A 16 13.92 14.25 -38.45
C ALA A 16 13.83 13.30 -37.25
N ALA A 17 14.64 13.54 -36.22
CA ALA A 17 14.52 12.90 -34.92
C ALA A 17 13.23 13.40 -34.24
N LEU A 18 12.13 12.66 -34.42
CA LEU A 18 10.91 12.81 -33.64
C LEU A 18 11.26 12.55 -32.16
N LEU A 19 11.39 13.64 -31.41
CA LEU A 19 11.40 13.65 -29.95
C LEU A 19 10.06 13.09 -29.45
N LEU A 20 9.99 11.77 -29.26
CA LEU A 20 9.01 11.11 -28.40
C LEU A 20 9.29 11.61 -26.98
N CYS A 21 8.70 12.73 -26.60
CA CYS A 21 8.63 13.15 -25.22
C CYS A 21 7.64 12.19 -24.54
N PRO A 22 8.07 11.25 -23.68
CA PRO A 22 7.13 10.44 -22.94
C PRO A 22 6.30 11.39 -22.08
N ALA A 23 4.99 11.45 -22.32
CA ALA A 23 4.10 12.19 -21.45
C ALA A 23 4.33 11.70 -20.01
N PRO A 24 4.41 12.62 -19.02
CA PRO A 24 4.52 12.20 -17.63
C PRO A 24 3.33 11.30 -17.33
N ALA A 25 3.61 10.05 -16.95
CA ALA A 25 2.58 9.17 -16.46
C ALA A 25 1.94 9.87 -15.25
N LEU A 26 0.67 10.27 -15.39
CA LEU A 26 -0.09 10.85 -14.30
C LEU A 26 -0.13 9.79 -13.20
N ALA A 27 0.54 10.06 -12.08
CA ALA A 27 0.41 9.24 -10.89
C ALA A 27 -1.08 9.26 -10.49
N GLN A 28 -1.75 8.10 -10.60
CA GLN A 28 -3.12 8.00 -10.12
C GLN A 28 -3.12 8.26 -8.61
N GLU A 29 -3.96 9.19 -8.16
CA GLU A 29 -4.16 9.37 -6.74
C GLU A 29 -4.74 8.07 -6.16
N PRO A 30 -4.28 7.63 -4.97
CA PRO A 30 -4.82 6.43 -4.35
C PRO A 30 -6.30 6.62 -4.08
N ASP A 31 -7.14 5.67 -4.48
CA ASP A 31 -8.54 5.64 -4.09
C ASP A 31 -8.65 5.24 -2.61
N TRP A 32 -9.32 6.07 -1.82
CA TRP A 32 -9.43 5.92 -0.36
C TRP A 32 -10.87 5.59 0.03
N SER A 33 -11.09 4.35 0.49
CA SER A 33 -12.40 3.84 0.91
C SER A 33 -12.45 3.57 2.42
N ASP A 34 -13.66 3.54 2.97
CA ASP A 34 -13.88 3.03 4.33
C ASP A 34 -13.83 1.50 4.38
N ASP A 35 -14.08 0.82 3.26
CA ASP A 35 -14.12 -0.63 3.21
C ASP A 35 -12.71 -1.21 3.06
N PRO A 36 -12.28 -2.14 3.93
CA PRO A 36 -11.07 -2.92 3.71
C PRO A 36 -11.31 -4.00 2.64
N PRO A 37 -10.24 -4.57 2.04
CA PRO A 37 -10.42 -5.72 1.17
C PRO A 37 -10.98 -6.92 1.95
N PRO A 38 -11.76 -7.81 1.32
CA PRO A 38 -12.46 -8.89 2.02
C PRO A 38 -11.56 -9.81 2.83
N TRP A 39 -10.32 -10.05 2.38
CA TRP A 39 -9.39 -10.92 3.08
C TRP A 39 -8.89 -10.34 4.40
N LEU A 40 -8.93 -9.01 4.58
CA LEU A 40 -8.42 -8.32 5.77
C LEU A 40 -9.44 -8.26 6.91
N LEU A 41 -10.73 -8.36 6.57
CA LEU A 41 -11.83 -8.30 7.53
C LEU A 41 -11.70 -9.34 8.64
N GLY A 42 -12.08 -8.95 9.85
CA GLY A 42 -12.14 -9.85 11.00
C GLY A 42 -10.93 -9.72 11.92
N SER A 43 -10.74 -10.76 12.73
CA SER A 43 -9.78 -10.78 13.82
C SER A 43 -8.47 -11.44 13.41
N TRP A 44 -7.38 -10.91 13.93
CA TRP A 44 -6.03 -11.44 13.78
C TRP A 44 -5.33 -11.38 15.12
N ALA A 45 -4.50 -12.37 15.44
CA ALA A 45 -3.82 -12.47 16.72
C ALA A 45 -2.30 -12.60 16.52
N VAL A 46 -1.54 -12.03 17.45
CA VAL A 46 -0.10 -12.31 17.52
C VAL A 46 0.09 -13.80 17.86
N ASN A 47 0.93 -14.49 17.09
CA ASN A 47 1.21 -15.93 17.22
C ASN A 47 -0.02 -16.85 17.07
N GLY A 48 -1.10 -16.40 16.43
CA GLY A 48 -2.32 -17.18 16.27
C GLY A 48 -3.09 -17.48 17.56
N GLU A 49 -2.77 -16.80 18.66
CA GLU A 49 -3.44 -17.01 19.95
C GLU A 49 -4.80 -16.31 20.01
N CYS A 50 -5.77 -16.72 19.19
CA CYS A 50 -7.05 -16.03 19.04
C CYS A 50 -7.94 -16.08 20.30
N GLU A 51 -7.91 -17.20 21.02
CA GLU A 51 -8.77 -17.45 22.19
C GLU A 51 -8.12 -17.02 23.52
N SER A 52 -6.82 -16.70 23.50
CA SER A 52 -6.08 -16.33 24.70
C SER A 52 -6.53 -14.96 25.20
N LYS A 53 -6.89 -14.84 26.49
CA LYS A 53 -7.28 -13.54 27.08
C LYS A 53 -6.15 -12.53 27.16
N VAL A 54 -4.91 -13.00 27.11
CA VAL A 54 -3.68 -12.20 27.17
C VAL A 54 -3.02 -12.02 25.80
N SER A 55 -3.60 -12.59 24.75
CA SER A 55 -3.10 -12.38 23.41
C SER A 55 -3.41 -10.99 22.91
N GLU A 56 -2.44 -10.40 22.22
CA GLU A 56 -2.68 -9.19 21.46
C GLU A 56 -3.44 -9.53 20.18
N THR A 57 -4.58 -8.88 20.00
CA THR A 57 -5.46 -9.08 18.84
C THR A 57 -5.72 -7.77 18.14
N ILE A 58 -5.94 -7.83 16.83
CA ILE A 58 -6.38 -6.71 16.00
C ILE A 58 -7.60 -7.14 15.20
N HIS A 59 -8.60 -6.27 15.12
CA HIS A 59 -9.85 -6.53 14.44
C HIS A 59 -10.13 -5.43 13.42
N PHE A 60 -10.07 -5.77 12.13
CA PHE A 60 -10.31 -4.85 11.03
C PHE A 60 -11.78 -4.85 10.62
N ALA A 61 -12.31 -3.66 10.37
CA ALA A 61 -13.69 -3.44 9.97
C ALA A 61 -13.79 -2.19 9.09
N ARG A 62 -15.01 -1.86 8.66
CA ARG A 62 -15.26 -0.62 7.92
C ARG A 62 -14.83 0.61 8.73
N GLY A 63 -14.03 1.47 8.11
CA GLY A 63 -13.54 2.73 8.66
C GLY A 63 -12.44 2.60 9.71
N GLY A 64 -11.79 1.42 9.84
CA GLY A 64 -10.61 1.25 10.67
C GLY A 64 -10.52 -0.08 11.43
N TYR A 65 -9.72 -0.09 12.48
CA TYR A 65 -9.49 -1.29 13.28
C TYR A 65 -9.43 -0.97 14.77
N ARG A 66 -9.67 -1.99 15.60
CA ARG A 66 -9.40 -1.95 17.04
C ARG A 66 -8.38 -3.00 17.42
N TRP A 67 -7.66 -2.81 18.51
CA TRP A 67 -6.75 -3.81 19.04
C TRP A 67 -6.92 -3.97 20.54
N ARG A 68 -6.61 -5.16 21.03
CA ARG A 68 -6.49 -5.47 22.46
C ARG A 68 -5.03 -5.75 22.75
N LYS A 69 -4.43 -5.07 23.73
CA LYS A 69 -3.07 -5.35 24.21
C LYS A 69 -3.05 -6.56 25.16
N ARG A 70 -1.85 -7.05 25.48
CA ARG A 70 -1.64 -8.17 26.41
C ARG A 70 -2.20 -7.93 27.82
N ASP A 71 -2.23 -6.69 28.28
CA ASP A 71 -2.80 -6.28 29.57
C ASP A 71 -4.34 -6.18 29.55
N GLY A 72 -4.97 -6.49 28.43
CA GLY A 72 -6.42 -6.42 28.24
C GLY A 72 -6.94 -5.02 27.87
N SER A 73 -6.08 -4.00 27.85
CA SER A 73 -6.47 -2.66 27.40
C SER A 73 -6.80 -2.64 25.90
N TRP A 74 -7.69 -1.74 25.51
CA TRP A 74 -8.13 -1.61 24.12
C TRP A 74 -7.69 -0.28 23.52
N GLY A 75 -7.45 -0.30 22.22
CA GLY A 75 -7.28 0.89 21.40
C GLY A 75 -7.99 0.76 20.06
N PHE A 76 -8.04 1.87 19.32
CA PHE A 76 -8.62 1.90 17.98
C PHE A 76 -7.92 2.90 17.08
N ALA A 77 -7.99 2.65 15.78
CA ALA A 77 -7.65 3.61 14.74
C ALA A 77 -8.81 3.70 13.75
N ARG A 78 -9.26 4.92 13.49
CA ARG A 78 -10.20 5.29 12.44
C ARG A 78 -9.43 5.84 11.25
N GLY A 79 -9.91 5.56 10.06
CA GLY A 79 -9.17 5.92 8.85
C GLY A 79 -9.79 5.37 7.59
N LYS A 80 -9.00 5.42 6.52
CA LYS A 80 -9.37 4.92 5.20
C LYS A 80 -8.34 3.93 4.67
N TYR A 81 -8.82 2.97 3.91
CA TYR A 81 -8.02 1.97 3.20
C TYR A 81 -7.79 2.41 1.75
N SER A 82 -6.65 2.04 1.19
CA SER A 82 -6.38 2.15 -0.24
C SER A 82 -5.68 0.89 -0.73
N TYR A 83 -6.21 0.31 -1.80
CA TYR A 83 -5.73 -0.90 -2.46
C TYR A 83 -6.23 -0.93 -3.90
N TYR A 84 -5.52 -1.61 -4.79
CA TYR A 84 -5.80 -1.58 -6.24
C TYR A 84 -6.98 -2.49 -6.63
N ALA A 85 -7.07 -3.66 -6.02
CA ALA A 85 -8.07 -4.70 -6.28
C ALA A 85 -8.37 -5.50 -5.00
N PRO A 86 -9.54 -6.17 -4.88
CA PRO A 86 -9.94 -6.88 -3.66
C PRO A 86 -8.95 -7.96 -3.17
N ASP A 87 -8.12 -8.50 -4.05
CA ASP A 87 -7.07 -9.50 -3.81
C ASP A 87 -5.66 -8.88 -3.63
N SER A 88 -5.57 -7.55 -3.57
CA SER A 88 -4.29 -6.85 -3.42
C SER A 88 -3.55 -7.32 -2.18
N VAL A 89 -2.30 -7.71 -2.39
CA VAL A 89 -1.39 -8.14 -1.32
C VAL A 89 -1.07 -6.99 -0.36
N ARG A 90 -1.03 -5.75 -0.87
CA ARG A 90 -0.65 -4.57 -0.10
C ARG A 90 -1.81 -3.61 0.04
N VAL A 91 -2.08 -3.19 1.28
CA VAL A 91 -3.11 -2.21 1.63
C VAL A 91 -2.43 -1.07 2.38
N SER A 92 -2.70 0.15 1.95
CA SER A 92 -2.34 1.35 2.70
C SER A 92 -3.51 1.73 3.60
N PHE A 93 -3.24 2.12 4.83
CA PHE A 93 -4.24 2.63 5.76
C PHE A 93 -3.82 3.99 6.29
N LYS A 94 -4.66 5.00 6.06
CA LYS A 94 -4.46 6.38 6.49
C LYS A 94 -5.23 6.65 7.76
N VAL A 95 -4.53 6.96 8.85
CA VAL A 95 -5.14 7.24 10.16
C VAL A 95 -5.72 8.65 10.17
N THR A 96 -6.98 8.78 10.59
CA THR A 96 -7.66 10.08 10.82
C THR A 96 -7.83 10.37 12.30
N ARG A 97 -8.02 9.33 13.12
CA ARG A 97 -8.14 9.43 14.58
C ARG A 97 -7.72 8.10 15.19
N ALA A 98 -7.03 8.12 16.32
CA ALA A 98 -6.78 6.90 17.09
C ALA A 98 -6.78 7.16 18.60
N SER A 99 -6.75 6.08 19.36
CA SER A 99 -6.71 6.07 20.82
C SER A 99 -6.12 4.75 21.31
N GLY A 100 -5.42 4.80 22.44
CA GLY A 100 -4.93 3.62 23.15
C GLY A 100 -3.41 3.43 23.08
N ASP A 101 -2.68 4.17 22.23
CA ASP A 101 -1.21 4.24 22.26
C ASP A 101 -0.63 5.41 21.42
N PRO A 102 -0.11 6.50 22.02
CA PRO A 102 0.36 7.66 21.27
C PRO A 102 1.50 7.36 20.26
N SER A 103 2.23 6.25 20.41
CA SER A 103 3.30 5.83 19.48
C SER A 103 2.79 5.12 18.21
N GLN A 104 1.55 4.62 18.24
CA GLN A 104 0.89 3.93 17.12
C GLN A 104 -0.28 4.76 16.52
N ASP A 105 -0.69 5.82 17.21
CA ASP A 105 -2.00 6.47 17.05
C ASP A 105 -2.10 7.52 15.92
N ARG A 106 -1.04 7.78 15.15
CA ARG A 106 -1.07 8.91 14.18
C ARG A 106 -0.46 8.63 12.82
N TYR A 107 -0.07 7.40 12.54
CA TYR A 107 0.75 7.12 11.38
C TYR A 107 0.06 6.25 10.36
N ASP A 108 0.32 6.56 9.10
CA ASP A 108 -0.06 5.70 8.00
C ASP A 108 0.63 4.34 8.16
N THR A 109 -0.14 3.30 7.88
CA THR A 109 0.33 1.92 8.01
C THR A 109 0.21 1.20 6.68
N VAL A 110 1.13 0.26 6.46
CA VAL A 110 1.08 -0.67 5.34
C VAL A 110 0.76 -2.04 5.91
N ILE A 111 -0.28 -2.66 5.38
CA ILE A 111 -0.69 -4.01 5.72
C ILE A 111 -0.39 -4.90 4.51
N THR A 112 0.39 -5.94 4.72
CA THR A 112 0.80 -6.90 3.68
C THR A 112 0.23 -8.27 3.99
N ASN A 113 -0.51 -8.85 3.05
CA ASN A 113 -0.98 -10.22 3.10
C ASN A 113 0.18 -11.18 2.78
N GLU A 114 0.45 -12.13 3.66
CA GLU A 114 1.47 -13.16 3.48
C GLU A 114 0.85 -14.57 3.59
N GLY A 115 -0.41 -14.71 3.15
CA GLY A 115 -1.16 -15.97 3.16
C GLY A 115 -2.04 -16.09 4.42
N SER A 116 -1.65 -16.97 5.34
CA SER A 116 -2.37 -17.16 6.62
C SER A 116 -2.09 -16.06 7.65
N ARG A 117 -1.19 -15.13 7.32
CA ARG A 117 -0.74 -14.06 8.20
C ARG A 117 -0.70 -12.73 7.49
N ILE A 118 -0.74 -11.67 8.27
CA ILE A 118 -0.50 -10.31 7.81
C ILE A 118 0.73 -9.71 8.50
N ARG A 119 1.42 -8.84 7.77
CA ARG A 119 2.41 -7.92 8.33
C ARG A 119 1.84 -6.52 8.36
N LYS A 120 1.72 -5.92 9.54
CA LYS A 120 1.36 -4.51 9.71
C LYS A 120 2.61 -3.70 10.04
N ALA A 121 3.00 -2.82 9.13
CA ALA A 121 4.12 -1.91 9.29
C ALA A 121 3.63 -0.48 9.59
N ASN A 122 4.18 0.13 10.63
CA ASN A 122 4.03 1.55 10.92
C ASN A 122 5.28 2.26 10.38
N LEU A 123 5.10 3.00 9.28
CA LEU A 123 6.23 3.55 8.52
C LEU A 123 6.96 4.64 9.31
N ALA A 124 6.23 5.48 10.04
CA ALA A 124 6.85 6.57 10.79
C ALA A 124 7.58 6.08 12.05
N ALA A 125 7.05 5.05 12.72
CA ALA A 125 7.69 4.43 13.88
C ALA A 125 8.79 3.42 13.50
N GLY A 126 8.97 3.10 12.22
CA GLY A 126 9.92 2.08 11.77
C GLY A 126 9.66 0.69 12.34
N SER A 127 8.41 0.39 12.71
CA SER A 127 8.05 -0.85 13.40
C SER A 127 7.17 -1.73 12.53
N SER A 128 7.21 -3.04 12.74
CA SER A 128 6.28 -3.97 12.11
C SER A 128 5.90 -5.09 13.07
N ARG A 129 4.73 -5.68 12.84
CA ARG A 129 4.22 -6.81 13.62
C ARG A 129 3.48 -7.77 12.72
N TYR A 130 3.58 -9.06 13.05
CA TYR A 130 2.86 -10.13 12.37
C TYR A 130 1.63 -10.54 13.18
N TYR A 131 0.56 -10.85 12.47
CA TYR A 131 -0.66 -11.39 13.04
C TYR A 131 -1.15 -12.53 12.16
N ASP A 132 -1.56 -13.62 12.79
CA ASP A 132 -2.18 -14.76 12.14
C ASP A 132 -3.70 -14.60 12.20
N ARG A 133 -4.40 -15.14 11.19
CA ARG A 133 -5.85 -15.02 11.12
C ARG A 133 -6.52 -15.78 12.27
N CYS A 134 -7.53 -15.16 12.86
CA CYS A 134 -8.50 -15.86 13.70
C CYS A 134 -9.69 -16.21 12.82
N ASP A 135 -9.93 -17.51 12.67
CA ASP A 135 -10.92 -18.16 11.80
C ASP A 135 -12.15 -17.31 11.40
#